data_AF-A0A2G4YTL3-F1
#
_entry.id   AF-A0A2G4YTL3-F1
#
_cell.length_a   1.000
_cell.length_b   1.000
_cell.length_c   1.000
_cell.angle_alpha   90.00
_cell.angle_beta   90.00
_cell.angle_gamma   90.00
#
_symmetry.space_group_name_H-M   'P 1'
#
loop_
_entity.id
_entity.type
_entity.pdbx_description
1 polymer ?
#
loop_
_entity_poly.entity_id
_entity_poly.type
_entity_poly.pdbx_seq_one_letter_code
_entity_poly.pdbx_strand_id
1 'polypeptide(L)'
;MAVGEWIIVNIIQNIELCKFSWKCMIEEVDFELIENEEVKNEYERCKKGIGEEDKYKDAKRLGIHDVVKAHFLIADYFYSAGEGMGGIGPRDTDLLNSALYRQHVSLAGILKYNDSLTICSTLFYGLVKDHVFYDGNKRTAFTCLVYHLMLHGLYPTLSQKELEDFTVDVADGEFKKKKRYIDYSKNSDDPDIKYIAHFLKKNTRKKDTKSYSVTYRQLNKILMKFGYELENAGGNYIDIRRKEIRRKAFKAFGIEIKQGKEESVNIKVCQIGFPGWTKKVNDSAINTVRKATKLDHKHGIDSAAFFKNQDPIRCMILDYAEPLHRLAYR
;
A
#
# COMPACT_ATOMS: atom_id res chain seq x y z
N MET A 1 -12.28 43.43 -9.05
CA MET A 1 -12.38 42.32 -8.07
C MET A 1 -13.82 41.81 -8.03
N ALA A 2 -14.24 41.07 -9.05
CA ALA A 2 -15.63 40.57 -9.16
C ALA A 2 -15.70 39.31 -10.06
N VAL A 3 -14.71 38.43 -9.96
CA VAL A 3 -14.65 37.17 -10.73
C VAL A 3 -14.45 35.95 -9.81
N GLY A 4 -14.05 36.16 -8.54
CA GLY A 4 -13.80 35.08 -7.58
C GLY A 4 -15.04 34.54 -6.86
N GLU A 5 -16.15 35.28 -6.80
CA GLU A 5 -17.34 34.88 -6.05
C GLU A 5 -18.33 34.02 -6.86
N TRP A 6 -18.21 33.99 -8.19
CA TRP A 6 -19.11 33.18 -9.04
C TRP A 6 -18.68 31.71 -9.18
N ILE A 7 -17.42 31.38 -8.87
CA ILE A 7 -16.91 29.99 -8.99
C ILE A 7 -17.26 29.17 -7.75
N ILE A 8 -17.35 29.78 -6.57
CA ILE A 8 -17.62 29.07 -5.31
C ILE A 8 -19.09 28.65 -5.20
N VAL A 9 -20.02 29.44 -5.78
CA VAL A 9 -21.46 29.16 -5.70
C VAL A 9 -21.87 27.99 -6.62
N ASN A 10 -21.17 27.77 -7.74
CA ASN A 10 -21.49 26.68 -8.67
C ASN A 10 -20.96 25.30 -8.23
N ILE A 11 -20.00 25.24 -7.30
CA ILE A 11 -19.49 23.96 -6.77
C ILE A 11 -20.44 23.38 -5.71
N ILE A 12 -21.19 24.25 -5.01
CA ILE A 12 -22.06 23.82 -3.89
C ILE A 12 -23.41 23.29 -4.38
N GLN A 13 -23.87 23.65 -5.59
CA GLN A 13 -25.15 23.16 -6.13
C GLN A 13 -25.07 21.81 -6.87
N ASN A 14 -23.88 21.22 -7.10
CA ASN A 14 -23.76 19.92 -7.78
C ASN A 14 -23.59 18.71 -6.85
N ILE A 15 -23.68 18.89 -5.53
CA ILE A 15 -23.52 17.78 -4.56
C ILE A 15 -24.87 17.09 -4.23
N GLU A 16 -25.99 17.51 -4.84
CA GLU A 16 -27.31 16.88 -4.61
C GLU A 16 -27.76 15.85 -5.66
N LEU A 17 -26.93 15.50 -6.66
CA LEU A 17 -27.33 14.53 -7.69
C LEU A 17 -26.25 13.50 -7.98
N CYS A 18 -26.12 12.45 -7.15
CA CYS A 18 -25.70 11.14 -7.65
C CYS A 18 -26.07 9.98 -6.70
N LYS A 19 -27.26 9.42 -6.89
CA LYS A 19 -27.53 8.00 -6.63
C LYS A 19 -26.83 7.18 -7.73
N PHE A 20 -25.57 6.81 -7.63
CA PHE A 20 -24.96 5.89 -8.62
C PHE A 20 -23.80 5.04 -8.06
N SER A 21 -23.97 3.72 -8.23
CA SER A 21 -22.98 2.64 -8.42
C SER A 21 -21.68 2.61 -7.59
N TRP A 22 -21.51 1.51 -6.83
CA TRP A 22 -20.34 1.09 -6.04
C TRP A 22 -19.01 0.90 -6.79
N LYS A 23 -18.89 1.37 -8.04
CA LYS A 23 -17.67 1.23 -8.84
C LYS A 23 -16.66 2.38 -8.61
N CYS A 24 -17.10 3.53 -8.09
CA CYS A 24 -16.28 4.75 -7.99
C CYS A 24 -15.53 4.94 -6.65
N MET A 25 -15.87 4.21 -5.57
CA MET A 25 -15.29 4.44 -4.23
C MET A 25 -13.86 3.89 -4.02
N ILE A 26 -13.26 3.21 -5.01
CA ILE A 26 -11.86 2.76 -4.93
C ILE A 26 -10.90 3.80 -5.53
N GLU A 27 -11.39 4.74 -6.35
CA GLU A 27 -10.54 5.74 -7.01
C GLU A 27 -10.34 7.02 -6.18
N GLU A 28 -11.26 7.37 -5.27
CA GLU A 28 -11.17 8.60 -4.46
C GLU A 28 -10.26 8.50 -3.23
N VAL A 29 -9.80 7.29 -2.84
CA VAL A 29 -8.93 7.07 -1.66
C VAL A 29 -7.44 7.21 -2.01
N ASP A 30 -7.09 7.37 -3.29
CA ASP A 30 -5.69 7.41 -3.73
C ASP A 30 -4.94 8.71 -3.37
N PHE A 31 -5.66 9.83 -3.20
CA PHE A 31 -5.06 11.17 -3.10
C PHE A 31 -4.62 11.61 -1.70
N GLU A 32 -5.12 10.99 -0.63
CA GLU A 32 -4.77 11.35 0.76
C GLU A 32 -3.44 10.76 1.23
N LEU A 33 -2.74 10.01 0.37
CA LEU A 33 -1.56 9.22 0.75
C LEU A 33 -0.22 9.84 0.38
N ILE A 34 -0.17 10.87 -0.46
CA ILE A 34 1.06 11.61 -0.77
C ILE A 34 0.95 12.96 -0.05
N GLU A 35 1.81 13.16 0.95
CA GLU A 35 1.76 14.34 1.83
C GLU A 35 2.50 15.53 1.22
N ASN A 36 3.59 15.28 0.50
CA ASN A 36 4.37 16.30 -0.14
C ASN A 36 3.67 16.82 -1.41
N GLU A 37 3.38 18.12 -1.43
CA GLU A 37 2.62 18.76 -2.49
C GLU A 37 3.34 18.72 -3.86
N GLU A 38 4.67 18.78 -3.90
CA GLU A 38 5.44 18.68 -5.14
C GLU A 38 5.35 17.27 -5.73
N VAL A 39 5.55 16.25 -4.88
CA VAL A 39 5.42 14.84 -5.26
C VAL A 39 4.00 14.53 -5.74
N LYS A 40 3.00 15.08 -5.06
CA LYS A 40 1.59 14.89 -5.39
C LYS A 40 1.23 15.48 -6.75
N ASN A 41 1.66 16.71 -7.02
CA ASN A 41 1.41 17.35 -8.32
C ASN A 41 2.05 16.57 -9.47
N GLU A 42 3.25 16.05 -9.26
CA GLU A 42 3.95 15.24 -10.26
C GLU A 42 3.28 13.86 -10.46
N TYR A 43 2.80 13.24 -9.38
CA TYR A 43 2.02 12.00 -9.46
C TYR A 43 0.77 12.18 -10.32
N GLU A 44 0.03 13.27 -10.12
CA GLU A 44 -1.17 13.58 -10.90
C GLU A 44 -0.88 13.83 -12.37
N ARG A 45 0.21 14.57 -12.65
CA ARG A 45 0.68 14.78 -14.02
C ARG A 45 0.98 13.43 -14.70
N CYS A 46 1.70 12.54 -14.00
CA CYS A 46 2.02 11.21 -14.51
C CYS A 46 0.77 10.33 -14.68
N LYS A 47 -0.14 10.32 -13.70
CA LYS A 47 -1.40 9.56 -13.72
C LYS A 47 -2.26 9.97 -14.92
N LYS A 48 -2.37 11.27 -15.18
CA LYS A 48 -3.06 11.78 -16.36
C LYS A 48 -2.40 11.33 -17.68
N GLY A 49 -1.06 11.26 -17.70
CA GLY A 49 -0.29 10.83 -18.87
C GLY A 49 -0.43 9.34 -19.21
N ILE A 50 -0.56 8.47 -18.19
CA ILE A 50 -0.77 7.03 -18.39
C ILE A 50 -2.21 6.65 -18.75
N GLY A 51 -3.18 7.53 -18.47
CA GLY A 51 -4.61 7.30 -18.71
C GLY A 51 -5.29 6.55 -17.55
N GLU A 52 -6.59 6.30 -17.65
CA GLU A 52 -7.36 5.58 -16.61
C GLU A 52 -7.35 4.06 -16.80
N GLU A 53 -7.11 3.57 -18.03
CA GLU A 53 -7.16 2.14 -18.32
C GLU A 53 -5.84 1.44 -17.98
N ASP A 54 -5.88 0.51 -17.03
CA ASP A 54 -4.76 -0.36 -16.72
C ASP A 54 -4.83 -1.69 -17.48
N LYS A 55 -4.32 -1.72 -18.71
CA LYS A 55 -4.29 -2.93 -19.54
C LYS A 55 -3.40 -4.05 -18.99
N TYR A 56 -2.59 -3.78 -17.96
CA TYR A 56 -1.64 -4.75 -17.41
C TYR A 56 -2.16 -5.43 -16.14
N LYS A 57 -3.09 -4.79 -15.43
CA LYS A 57 -3.58 -5.26 -14.14
C LYS A 57 -4.54 -6.43 -14.26
N ASP A 58 -4.34 -7.44 -13.43
CA ASP A 58 -5.31 -8.50 -13.19
C ASP A 58 -5.18 -9.06 -11.77
N ALA A 59 -5.93 -10.13 -11.44
CA ALA A 59 -5.90 -10.73 -10.09
C ALA A 59 -4.53 -11.28 -9.66
N LYS A 60 -3.58 -11.45 -10.58
CA LYS A 60 -2.24 -12.03 -10.38
C LYS A 60 -1.12 -11.05 -10.71
N ARG A 61 -1.39 -9.93 -11.37
CA ARG A 61 -0.38 -9.02 -11.95
C ARG A 61 -0.58 -7.59 -11.48
N LEU A 62 0.52 -6.95 -11.13
CA LEU A 62 0.51 -5.52 -10.85
C LEU A 62 0.39 -4.74 -12.15
N GLY A 63 -0.43 -3.70 -12.08
CA GLY A 63 -0.67 -2.78 -13.18
C GLY A 63 0.28 -1.59 -13.21
N ILE A 64 0.15 -0.76 -14.25
CA ILE A 64 0.93 0.47 -14.38
C ILE A 64 0.66 1.44 -13.22
N HIS A 65 -0.60 1.56 -12.79
CA HIS A 65 -0.96 2.45 -11.69
C HIS A 65 -0.37 1.99 -10.36
N ASP A 66 -0.29 0.67 -10.13
CA ASP A 66 0.29 0.12 -8.90
C ASP A 66 1.79 0.45 -8.81
N VAL A 67 2.51 0.29 -9.93
CA VAL A 67 3.96 0.55 -10.01
C VAL A 67 4.27 2.04 -9.88
N VAL A 68 3.51 2.90 -10.57
CA VAL A 68 3.66 4.35 -10.47
C VAL A 68 3.32 4.80 -9.05
N LYS A 69 2.21 4.33 -8.47
CA LYS A 69 1.84 4.66 -7.09
C LYS A 69 2.94 4.25 -6.10
N ALA A 70 3.49 3.04 -6.23
CA ALA A 70 4.61 2.60 -5.38
C ALA A 70 5.83 3.53 -5.49
N HIS A 71 6.18 3.96 -6.70
CA HIS A 71 7.27 4.90 -6.92
C HIS A 71 7.05 6.25 -6.23
N PHE A 72 5.86 6.83 -6.40
CA PHE A 72 5.55 8.15 -5.82
C PHE A 72 5.39 8.12 -4.30
N LEU A 73 4.90 7.02 -3.72
CA LEU A 73 4.90 6.86 -2.26
C LEU A 73 6.31 6.76 -1.68
N ILE A 74 7.24 6.13 -2.41
CA ILE A 74 8.67 6.13 -2.02
C ILE A 74 9.22 7.55 -2.10
N ALA A 75 8.95 8.27 -3.19
CA ALA A 75 9.39 9.65 -3.33
C ALA A 75 8.86 10.53 -2.19
N ASP A 76 7.57 10.45 -1.89
CA ASP A 76 6.92 11.17 -0.79
C ASP A 76 7.63 10.94 0.55
N TYR A 77 7.96 9.68 0.84
CA TYR A 77 8.69 9.30 2.05
C TYR A 77 10.09 9.95 2.12
N PHE A 78 10.88 9.90 1.04
CA PHE A 78 12.23 10.48 1.01
C PHE A 78 12.24 12.02 1.02
N TYR A 79 11.27 12.65 0.35
CA TYR A 79 11.10 14.10 0.40
C TYR A 79 10.69 14.54 1.81
N SER A 80 9.79 13.82 2.46
CA SER A 80 9.38 14.09 3.84
C SER A 80 10.51 13.88 4.85
N ALA A 81 11.47 12.99 4.56
CA ALA A 81 12.69 12.79 5.35
C ALA A 81 13.79 13.84 5.10
N GLY A 82 13.61 14.76 4.14
CA GLY A 82 14.58 15.80 3.79
C GLY A 82 15.75 15.34 2.91
N GLU A 83 15.70 14.12 2.37
CA GLU A 83 16.75 13.57 1.48
C GLU A 83 16.49 13.90 0.00
N GLY A 84 15.22 13.99 -0.40
CA GLY A 84 14.83 14.17 -1.81
C GLY A 84 15.13 12.96 -2.70
N MET A 85 15.02 13.13 -4.02
CA MET A 85 15.43 12.15 -5.04
C MET A 85 16.03 12.87 -6.25
N GLY A 86 16.89 12.19 -7.02
CA GLY A 86 17.53 12.74 -8.22
C GLY A 86 16.57 13.05 -9.40
N GLY A 87 15.28 12.79 -9.22
CA GLY A 87 14.17 13.03 -10.13
C GLY A 87 13.01 12.11 -9.76
N ILE A 88 11.78 12.52 -10.03
CA ILE A 88 10.57 11.75 -9.68
C ILE A 88 9.81 11.39 -10.96
N GLY A 89 9.25 10.19 -10.97
CA GLY A 89 8.39 9.71 -12.02
C GLY A 89 9.13 8.94 -13.12
N PRO A 90 8.37 8.34 -14.04
CA PRO A 90 8.94 7.59 -15.15
C PRO A 90 9.80 8.49 -16.02
N ARG A 91 11.03 8.06 -16.31
CA ARG A 91 11.91 8.72 -17.27
C ARG A 91 11.44 8.44 -18.70
N ASP A 92 11.00 7.21 -18.93
CA ASP A 92 10.56 6.73 -20.23
C ASP A 92 9.35 5.80 -20.02
N THR A 93 8.21 6.22 -20.53
CA THR A 93 6.97 5.45 -20.45
C THR A 93 7.03 4.16 -21.24
N ASP A 94 7.81 4.09 -22.32
CA ASP A 94 7.97 2.87 -23.12
C ASP A 94 8.79 1.83 -22.37
N LEU A 95 9.80 2.25 -21.60
CA LEU A 95 10.52 1.36 -20.68
C LEU A 95 9.62 0.83 -19.57
N LEU A 96 8.74 1.67 -19.00
CA LEU A 96 7.75 1.24 -18.02
C LEU A 96 6.79 0.20 -18.60
N ASN A 97 6.24 0.50 -19.79
CA ASN A 97 5.34 -0.39 -20.51
C ASN A 97 6.03 -1.72 -20.85
N SER A 98 7.31 -1.69 -21.24
CA SER A 98 8.13 -2.87 -21.49
C SER A 98 8.27 -3.75 -20.23
N ALA A 99 8.64 -3.16 -19.10
CA ALA A 99 8.77 -3.86 -17.83
C ALA A 99 7.46 -4.54 -17.40
N LEU A 100 6.33 -3.86 -17.57
CA LEU A 100 4.99 -4.40 -17.27
C LEU A 100 4.56 -5.51 -18.24
N TYR A 101 4.82 -5.32 -19.55
CA TYR A 101 4.44 -6.26 -20.60
C TYR A 101 5.14 -7.62 -20.48
N ARG A 102 6.33 -7.67 -19.86
CA ARG A 102 7.06 -8.93 -19.57
C ARG A 102 6.18 -9.95 -18.83
N GLN A 103 5.23 -9.51 -18.00
CA GLN A 103 4.29 -10.39 -17.28
C GLN A 103 3.28 -11.11 -18.18
N HIS A 104 3.09 -10.62 -19.41
CA HIS A 104 2.03 -11.00 -20.34
C HIS A 104 2.54 -11.71 -21.60
N VAL A 105 3.86 -11.94 -21.70
CA VAL A 105 4.47 -12.66 -22.83
C VAL A 105 3.80 -14.02 -23.02
N SER A 106 3.33 -14.28 -24.24
CA SER A 106 2.69 -15.53 -24.63
C SER A 106 3.16 -15.99 -26.00
N LEU A 107 3.08 -17.29 -26.26
CA LEU A 107 3.33 -17.92 -27.56
C LEU A 107 2.11 -18.77 -27.94
N ALA A 108 1.55 -18.53 -29.12
CA ALA A 108 0.34 -19.21 -29.60
C ALA A 108 -0.83 -19.16 -28.60
N GLY A 109 -1.03 -18.02 -27.93
CA GLY A 109 -2.08 -17.82 -26.91
C GLY A 109 -1.79 -18.46 -25.55
N ILE A 110 -0.66 -19.16 -25.41
CA ILE A 110 -0.23 -19.76 -24.14
C ILE A 110 0.75 -18.82 -23.46
N LEU A 111 0.39 -18.33 -22.28
CA LEU A 111 1.24 -17.49 -21.44
C LEU A 111 2.54 -18.23 -21.08
N LYS A 112 3.68 -17.54 -21.26
CA LYS A 112 5.01 -18.04 -20.92
C LYS A 112 5.20 -18.18 -19.40
N TYR A 113 4.62 -17.25 -18.63
CA TYR A 113 4.71 -17.22 -17.17
C TYR A 113 3.30 -17.32 -16.57
N ASN A 114 3.07 -18.36 -15.76
CA ASN A 114 1.75 -18.69 -15.20
C ASN A 114 1.74 -18.92 -13.69
N ASP A 115 2.90 -19.19 -13.09
CA ASP A 115 3.02 -19.33 -11.65
C ASP A 115 3.31 -17.98 -10.98
N SER A 116 2.84 -17.83 -9.74
CA SER A 116 2.95 -16.59 -8.97
C SER A 116 4.38 -16.04 -8.90
N LEU A 117 5.37 -16.92 -8.72
CA LEU A 117 6.75 -16.50 -8.49
C LEU A 117 7.44 -16.08 -9.78
N THR A 118 7.19 -16.76 -10.90
CA THR A 118 7.71 -16.30 -12.21
C THR A 118 7.08 -14.99 -12.63
N ILE A 119 5.78 -14.79 -12.39
CA ILE A 119 5.11 -13.51 -12.66
C ILE A 119 5.68 -12.37 -11.79
N CYS A 120 5.94 -12.62 -10.49
CA CYS A 120 6.63 -11.63 -9.65
C CYS A 120 8.04 -11.33 -10.16
N SER A 121 8.75 -12.37 -10.60
CA SER A 121 10.13 -12.27 -11.06
C SER A 121 10.26 -11.45 -12.34
N THR A 122 9.32 -11.54 -13.28
CA THR A 122 9.37 -10.81 -14.55
C THR A 122 9.24 -9.31 -14.34
N LEU A 123 8.25 -8.88 -13.54
CA LEU A 123 8.07 -7.46 -13.22
C LEU A 123 9.27 -6.94 -12.42
N PHE A 124 9.70 -7.65 -11.38
CA PHE A 124 10.85 -7.26 -10.58
C PHE A 124 12.11 -7.08 -11.43
N TYR A 125 12.43 -8.06 -12.28
CA TYR A 125 13.60 -7.98 -13.16
C TYR A 125 13.50 -6.81 -14.14
N GLY A 126 12.33 -6.60 -14.76
CA GLY A 126 12.10 -5.46 -15.65
C GLY A 126 12.33 -4.12 -14.95
N LEU A 127 11.73 -3.91 -13.78
CA LEU A 127 11.88 -2.66 -13.02
C LEU A 127 13.32 -2.41 -12.55
N VAL A 128 14.04 -3.47 -12.16
CA VAL A 128 15.43 -3.35 -11.73
C VAL A 128 16.36 -3.02 -12.91
N LYS A 129 16.17 -3.65 -14.08
CA LYS A 129 17.13 -3.57 -15.20
C LYS A 129 16.82 -2.49 -16.23
N ASP A 130 15.55 -2.18 -16.44
CA ASP A 130 15.13 -1.28 -17.51
C ASP A 130 15.26 0.21 -17.10
N HIS A 131 15.71 0.52 -15.87
CA HIS A 131 15.96 1.89 -15.36
C HIS A 131 14.81 2.87 -15.68
N VAL A 132 13.59 2.43 -15.39
CA VAL A 132 12.33 3.03 -15.81
C VAL A 132 12.11 4.45 -15.25
N PHE A 133 12.62 4.72 -14.05
CA PHE A 133 12.45 5.99 -13.33
C PHE A 133 13.74 6.80 -13.34
N TYR A 134 13.61 8.13 -13.18
CA TYR A 134 14.77 9.03 -13.07
C TYR A 134 15.69 8.64 -11.90
N ASP A 135 15.10 8.33 -10.75
CA ASP A 135 15.78 7.78 -9.58
C ASP A 135 14.87 6.72 -8.91
N GLY A 136 15.38 5.96 -7.94
CA GLY A 136 14.56 5.08 -7.12
C GLY A 136 14.21 3.75 -7.78
N ASN A 137 14.87 3.36 -8.88
CA ASN A 137 14.58 2.12 -9.59
C ASN A 137 14.66 0.88 -8.68
N LYS A 138 15.77 0.70 -7.95
CA LYS A 138 15.94 -0.43 -7.01
C LYS A 138 14.90 -0.41 -5.89
N ARG A 139 14.64 0.76 -5.32
CA ARG A 139 13.64 0.98 -4.27
C ARG A 139 12.23 0.64 -4.75
N THR A 140 11.86 1.11 -5.94
CA THR A 140 10.56 0.87 -6.56
C THR A 140 10.39 -0.60 -6.91
N ALA A 141 11.40 -1.23 -7.51
CA ALA A 141 11.36 -2.64 -7.83
C ALA A 141 11.26 -3.53 -6.59
N PHE A 142 12.01 -3.20 -5.53
CA PHE A 142 11.91 -3.87 -4.23
C PHE A 142 10.49 -3.78 -3.67
N THR A 143 9.92 -2.58 -3.60
CA THR A 143 8.56 -2.37 -3.08
C THR A 143 7.51 -3.10 -3.92
N CYS A 144 7.62 -3.04 -5.25
CA CYS A 144 6.75 -3.78 -6.16
C CYS A 144 6.88 -5.29 -5.96
N LEU A 145 8.09 -5.83 -5.77
CA LEU A 145 8.30 -7.26 -5.52
C LEU A 145 7.60 -7.72 -4.23
N VAL A 146 7.79 -7.00 -3.13
CA VAL A 146 7.15 -7.35 -1.85
C VAL A 146 5.61 -7.25 -1.99
N TYR A 147 5.12 -6.20 -2.63
CA TYR A 147 3.68 -6.04 -2.86
C TYR A 147 3.10 -7.15 -3.73
N HIS A 148 3.79 -7.51 -4.80
CA HIS A 148 3.36 -8.57 -5.71
C HIS A 148 3.34 -9.93 -5.02
N LEU A 149 4.35 -10.25 -4.19
CA LEU A 149 4.33 -11.45 -3.36
C LEU A 149 3.13 -11.48 -2.42
N MET A 150 2.80 -10.34 -1.80
CA MET A 150 1.65 -10.24 -0.90
C MET A 150 0.32 -10.41 -1.62
N LEU A 151 0.19 -9.92 -2.86
CA LEU A 151 -0.96 -10.18 -3.74
C LEU A 151 -1.17 -11.69 -3.95
N HIS A 152 -0.07 -12.45 -4.05
CA HIS A 152 -0.07 -13.91 -4.15
C HIS A 152 -0.18 -14.65 -2.81
N GLY A 153 -0.36 -13.93 -1.69
CA GLY A 153 -0.40 -14.52 -0.35
C GLY A 153 0.95 -15.12 0.09
N LEU A 154 2.04 -14.63 -0.47
CA LEU A 154 3.42 -15.03 -0.16
C LEU A 154 4.12 -13.92 0.64
N TYR A 155 4.97 -14.33 1.57
CA TYR A 155 5.73 -13.43 2.44
C TYR A 155 7.19 -13.85 2.47
N PRO A 156 8.15 -12.90 2.37
CA PRO A 156 9.56 -13.20 2.54
C PRO A 156 9.84 -13.86 3.90
N THR A 157 10.71 -14.87 3.91
CA THR A 157 11.30 -15.45 5.13
C THR A 157 12.66 -14.86 5.45
N LEU A 158 13.27 -14.16 4.48
CA LEU A 158 14.54 -13.46 4.62
C LEU A 158 14.42 -12.27 5.56
N SER A 159 15.55 -11.93 6.19
CA SER A 159 15.70 -10.61 6.79
C SER A 159 15.63 -9.53 5.72
N GLN A 160 15.31 -8.30 6.13
CA GLN A 160 15.19 -7.20 5.18
C GLN A 160 16.52 -6.90 4.47
N LYS A 161 17.65 -7.05 5.19
CA LYS A 161 18.99 -6.90 4.63
C LYS A 161 19.30 -7.94 3.56
N GLU A 162 18.91 -9.19 3.75
CA GLU A 162 19.13 -10.23 2.73
C GLU A 162 18.29 -10.01 1.48
N LEU A 163 17.07 -9.47 1.62
CA LEU A 163 16.23 -9.13 0.47
C LEU A 163 16.73 -7.89 -0.27
N GLU A 164 17.29 -6.92 0.46
CA GLU A 164 18.03 -5.80 -0.09
C GLU A 164 19.26 -6.27 -0.89
N ASP A 165 20.12 -7.09 -0.26
CA ASP A 165 21.31 -7.65 -0.91
C ASP A 165 20.94 -8.43 -2.17
N PHE A 166 19.84 -9.20 -2.14
CA PHE A 166 19.32 -9.86 -3.34
C PHE A 166 18.93 -8.88 -4.44
N THR A 167 18.34 -7.73 -4.08
CA THR A 167 17.94 -6.70 -5.05
C THR A 167 19.16 -6.06 -5.72
N VAL A 168 20.21 -5.78 -4.93
CA VAL A 168 21.49 -5.29 -5.45
C VAL A 168 22.16 -6.36 -6.33
N ASP A 169 22.22 -7.62 -5.87
CA ASP A 169 22.76 -8.74 -6.65
C ASP A 169 22.11 -8.86 -8.03
N VAL A 170 20.79 -8.63 -8.13
CA VAL A 170 20.03 -8.65 -9.40
C VAL A 170 20.31 -7.40 -10.25
N ALA A 171 20.38 -6.22 -9.63
CA ALA A 171 20.69 -4.97 -10.32
C ALA A 171 22.06 -5.03 -10.99
N ASP A 172 23.07 -5.46 -10.24
CA ASP A 172 24.46 -5.51 -10.68
C ASP A 172 24.74 -6.71 -11.59
N GLY A 173 23.83 -7.70 -11.63
CA GLY A 173 24.00 -8.92 -12.41
C GLY A 173 24.95 -9.94 -11.76
N GLU A 174 25.35 -9.72 -10.51
CA GLU A 174 26.23 -10.62 -9.75
C GLU A 174 25.61 -12.01 -9.54
N PHE A 175 24.28 -12.09 -9.53
CA PHE A 175 23.56 -13.37 -9.49
C PHE A 175 23.91 -14.31 -10.67
N LYS A 176 24.38 -13.77 -11.80
CA LYS A 176 24.79 -14.54 -12.98
C LYS A 176 26.03 -15.42 -12.75
N LYS A 177 26.85 -15.06 -11.75
CA LYS A 177 28.04 -15.84 -11.37
C LYS A 177 27.71 -17.02 -10.45
N LYS A 178 26.49 -17.08 -9.90
CA LYS A 178 26.10 -18.11 -8.93
C LYS A 178 25.89 -19.43 -9.66
N LYS A 179 26.37 -20.54 -9.09
CA LYS A 179 26.27 -21.90 -9.67
C LYS A 179 24.86 -22.23 -10.19
N ARG A 180 23.83 -21.91 -9.39
CA ARG A 180 22.43 -22.17 -9.75
C ARG A 180 21.97 -21.43 -11.00
N TYR A 181 22.46 -20.20 -11.23
CA TYR A 181 22.18 -19.47 -12.46
C TYR A 181 22.84 -20.16 -13.67
N ILE A 182 24.11 -20.55 -13.54
CA ILE A 182 24.87 -21.26 -14.58
C ILE A 182 24.16 -22.56 -15.00
N ASP A 183 23.51 -23.25 -14.07
CA ASP A 183 22.70 -24.43 -14.37
C ASP A 183 21.45 -24.08 -15.21
N TYR A 184 20.79 -22.96 -14.91
CA TYR A 184 19.63 -22.48 -15.68
C TYR A 184 20.01 -21.95 -17.06
N SER A 185 21.16 -21.28 -17.20
CA SER A 185 21.60 -20.71 -18.47
C SER A 185 21.90 -21.75 -19.55
N LYS A 186 22.07 -23.03 -19.16
CA LYS A 186 22.28 -24.14 -20.11
C LYS A 186 20.99 -24.66 -20.74
N ASN A 187 19.85 -24.52 -20.06
CA ASN A 187 18.61 -25.24 -20.39
C ASN A 187 17.35 -24.35 -20.33
N SER A 188 17.50 -23.03 -20.37
CA SER A 188 16.39 -22.08 -20.25
C SER A 188 16.54 -20.93 -21.22
N ASP A 189 15.46 -20.64 -21.94
CA ASP A 189 15.36 -19.43 -22.77
C ASP A 189 15.27 -18.14 -21.94
N ASP A 190 15.07 -18.29 -20.63
CA ASP A 190 15.05 -17.17 -19.68
C ASP A 190 15.66 -17.60 -18.33
N PRO A 191 17.00 -17.61 -18.21
CA PRO A 191 17.68 -18.02 -17.00
C PRO A 191 17.56 -16.98 -15.87
N ASP A 192 17.43 -15.70 -16.23
CA ASP A 192 17.26 -14.59 -15.27
C ASP A 192 15.98 -14.80 -14.44
N ILE A 193 14.85 -14.96 -15.13
CA ILE A 193 13.56 -15.14 -14.46
C ILE A 193 13.49 -16.46 -13.70
N LYS A 194 14.04 -17.56 -14.25
CA LYS A 194 14.08 -18.85 -13.53
C LYS A 194 14.90 -18.77 -12.25
N TYR A 195 16.04 -18.08 -12.27
CA TYR A 195 16.87 -17.92 -11.08
C TYR A 195 16.13 -17.13 -9.99
N ILE A 196 15.54 -15.98 -10.33
CA ILE A 196 14.82 -15.14 -9.37
C ILE A 196 13.62 -15.91 -8.81
N ALA A 197 12.83 -16.58 -9.66
CA ALA A 197 11.68 -17.37 -9.20
C ALA A 197 12.10 -18.51 -8.26
N HIS A 198 13.22 -19.19 -8.56
CA HIS A 198 13.78 -20.21 -7.68
C HIS A 198 14.25 -19.63 -6.35
N PHE A 199 14.91 -18.48 -6.35
CA PHE A 199 15.33 -17.78 -5.14
C PHE A 199 14.11 -17.44 -4.28
N LEU A 200 13.10 -16.80 -4.85
CA LEU A 200 11.86 -16.44 -4.15
C LEU A 200 11.14 -17.68 -3.61
N LYS A 201 11.11 -18.78 -4.37
CA LYS A 201 10.47 -20.03 -3.93
C LYS A 201 11.09 -20.59 -2.65
N LYS A 202 12.39 -20.46 -2.48
CA LYS A 202 13.11 -20.90 -1.28
C LYS A 202 12.97 -19.95 -0.10
N ASN A 203 12.72 -18.69 -0.40
CA ASN A 203 12.82 -17.57 0.53
C ASN A 203 11.47 -16.89 0.81
N THR A 204 10.37 -17.58 0.48
CA THR A 204 9.02 -17.13 0.77
C THR A 204 8.22 -18.26 1.39
N ARG A 205 7.24 -17.88 2.21
CA ARG A 205 6.26 -18.79 2.80
C ARG A 205 4.85 -18.32 2.46
N LYS A 206 3.90 -19.25 2.50
CA LYS A 206 2.48 -18.88 2.45
C LYS A 206 2.09 -18.06 3.67
N LYS A 207 1.11 -17.19 3.49
CA LYS A 207 0.46 -16.43 4.54
C LYS A 207 0.01 -17.34 5.68
N ASP A 208 0.36 -16.96 6.91
CA ASP A 208 -0.20 -17.61 8.10
C ASP A 208 -1.58 -17.00 8.36
N THR A 209 -2.63 -17.81 8.23
CA THR A 209 -4.03 -17.39 8.44
C THR A 209 -4.48 -17.58 9.89
N LYS A 210 -3.61 -18.06 10.79
CA LYS A 210 -3.96 -18.29 12.19
C LYS A 210 -4.28 -16.98 12.91
N SER A 211 -5.36 -16.99 13.71
CA SER A 211 -5.75 -15.89 14.59
C SER A 211 -4.64 -15.64 15.61
N TYR A 212 -4.08 -14.44 15.64
CA TYR A 212 -3.16 -14.04 16.70
C TYR A 212 -3.98 -13.78 17.97
N SER A 213 -3.75 -14.56 19.02
CA SER A 213 -4.39 -14.28 20.31
C SER A 213 -3.78 -12.99 20.90
N VAL A 214 -4.52 -11.88 20.86
CA VAL A 214 -4.11 -10.59 21.42
C VAL A 214 -4.80 -10.31 22.76
N THR A 215 -4.15 -9.56 23.64
CA THR A 215 -4.74 -9.04 24.87
C THR A 215 -5.50 -7.74 24.64
N TYR A 216 -6.40 -7.33 25.53
CA TYR A 216 -7.10 -6.04 25.43
C TYR A 216 -6.12 -4.85 25.42
N ARG A 217 -5.01 -4.94 26.18
CA ARG A 217 -3.93 -3.94 26.13
C ARG A 217 -3.29 -3.84 24.75
N GLN A 218 -3.04 -4.97 24.10
CA GLN A 218 -2.48 -4.99 22.74
C GLN A 218 -3.51 -4.50 21.72
N LEU A 219 -4.77 -4.93 21.85
CA LEU A 219 -5.86 -4.45 21.00
C LEU A 219 -6.02 -2.93 21.08
N ASN A 220 -5.96 -2.34 22.28
CA ASN A 220 -6.03 -0.88 22.42
C ASN A 220 -4.89 -0.18 21.68
N LYS A 221 -3.65 -0.66 21.84
CA LYS A 221 -2.49 -0.12 21.12
C LYS A 221 -2.65 -0.19 19.60
N ILE A 222 -3.32 -1.22 19.10
CA ILE A 222 -3.60 -1.38 17.67
C ILE A 222 -4.67 -0.39 17.24
N LEU A 223 -5.81 -0.36 17.93
CA LEU A 223 -6.93 0.53 17.64
C LEU A 223 -6.54 2.01 17.68
N MET A 224 -5.67 2.41 18.60
CA MET A 224 -5.17 3.79 18.71
C MET A 224 -4.47 4.26 17.44
N LYS A 225 -3.80 3.36 16.72
CA LYS A 225 -3.17 3.67 15.42
C LYS A 225 -4.18 3.97 14.32
N PHE A 226 -5.41 3.48 14.47
CA PHE A 226 -6.52 3.72 13.54
C PHE A 226 -7.47 4.82 14.04
N GLY A 227 -7.07 5.60 15.06
CA GLY A 227 -7.90 6.67 15.62
C GLY A 227 -9.05 6.19 16.52
N TYR A 228 -8.99 4.94 16.98
CA TYR A 228 -9.96 4.37 17.91
C TYR A 228 -9.32 4.11 19.28
N GLU A 229 -10.08 4.21 20.35
CA GLU A 229 -9.59 3.96 21.71
C GLU A 229 -10.58 3.12 22.51
N LEU A 230 -10.06 2.25 23.37
CA LEU A 230 -10.84 1.53 24.36
C LEU A 230 -11.00 2.39 25.61
N GLU A 231 -12.23 2.83 25.89
CA GLU A 231 -12.56 3.72 27.01
C GLU A 231 -13.76 3.20 27.81
N ASN A 232 -14.01 3.79 28.98
CA ASN A 232 -15.18 3.53 29.85
C ASN A 232 -15.37 2.05 30.19
N ALA A 233 -14.32 1.43 30.72
CA ALA A 233 -14.39 0.08 31.26
C ALA A 233 -15.33 0.04 32.49
N GLY A 234 -16.37 -0.78 32.43
CA GLY A 234 -17.35 -0.92 33.50
C GLY A 234 -18.31 -2.08 33.27
N GLY A 235 -18.75 -2.75 34.35
CA GLY A 235 -19.75 -3.82 34.26
C GLY A 235 -19.34 -5.02 33.39
N ASN A 236 -18.04 -5.35 33.32
CA ASN A 236 -17.47 -6.38 32.43
C ASN A 236 -17.59 -6.05 30.92
N TYR A 237 -17.70 -4.77 30.57
CA TYR A 237 -17.69 -4.28 29.19
C TYR A 237 -16.72 -3.11 29.03
N ILE A 238 -16.33 -2.84 27.78
CA ILE A 238 -15.52 -1.68 27.39
C ILE A 238 -16.02 -1.13 26.05
N ASP A 239 -15.99 0.19 25.91
CA ASP A 239 -16.43 0.88 24.69
C ASP A 239 -15.24 1.07 23.74
N ILE A 240 -15.48 0.86 22.44
CA ILE A 240 -14.59 1.33 21.37
C ILE A 240 -15.10 2.71 20.95
N ARG A 241 -14.25 3.73 20.99
CA ARG A 241 -14.61 5.11 20.64
C ARG A 241 -13.69 5.67 19.57
N ARG A 242 -14.20 6.58 18.73
CA ARG A 242 -13.42 7.34 17.74
C ARG A 242 -13.31 8.79 18.19
N LYS A 243 -12.10 9.35 18.11
CA LYS A 243 -11.88 10.80 18.31
C LYS A 243 -12.27 11.54 17.03
N GLU A 244 -13.28 12.40 17.10
CA GLU A 244 -13.62 13.34 16.03
C GLU A 244 -13.37 14.77 16.51
N ILE A 245 -12.71 15.59 15.68
CA ILE A 245 -12.62 17.02 15.91
C ILE A 245 -13.88 17.65 15.32
N ARG A 246 -14.68 18.29 16.18
CA ARG A 246 -15.87 19.04 15.76
C ARG A 246 -15.68 20.51 16.12
N ARG A 247 -16.05 21.41 15.21
CA ARG A 247 -16.11 22.84 15.51
C ARG A 247 -17.45 23.13 16.18
N LYS A 248 -17.43 23.76 17.36
CA LYS A 248 -18.67 24.21 18.00
C LYS A 248 -19.42 25.13 17.05
N ALA A 249 -20.66 24.78 16.75
CA ALA A 249 -21.56 25.72 16.10
C ALA A 249 -22.14 26.62 17.19
N PHE A 250 -22.11 27.93 16.99
CA PHE A 250 -22.91 28.84 17.81
C PHE A 250 -24.02 29.41 16.95
N LYS A 251 -25.19 29.61 17.58
CA LYS A 251 -26.33 30.25 16.94
C LYS A 251 -26.25 31.75 17.16
N ALA A 252 -26.14 32.50 16.07
CA ALA A 252 -26.37 33.94 16.06
C ALA A 252 -27.46 34.25 15.03
N PHE A 253 -28.46 35.04 15.42
CA PHE A 253 -29.59 35.43 14.55
C PHE A 253 -30.30 34.25 13.84
N GLY A 254 -30.48 33.12 14.51
CA GLY A 254 -31.18 31.95 13.94
C GLY A 254 -30.37 31.14 12.91
N ILE A 255 -29.14 31.55 12.60
CA ILE A 255 -28.25 30.88 11.66
C ILE A 255 -27.17 30.13 12.45
N GLU A 256 -26.93 28.87 12.09
CA GLU A 256 -25.94 28.01 12.73
C GLU A 256 -24.55 28.24 12.11
N ILE A 257 -23.67 28.93 12.84
CA ILE A 257 -22.35 29.34 12.34
C ILE A 257 -21.28 28.39 12.90
N LYS A 258 -20.63 27.61 12.02
CA LYS A 258 -19.57 26.63 12.35
C LYS A 258 -18.17 27.26 12.46
N GLN A 259 -18.03 28.36 13.21
CA GLN A 259 -16.75 29.06 13.46
C GLN A 259 -16.30 29.01 14.93
N GLY A 260 -16.90 28.17 15.78
CA GLY A 260 -16.49 28.04 17.18
C GLY A 260 -15.19 27.25 17.36
N LYS A 261 -14.67 27.29 18.59
CA LYS A 261 -13.46 26.53 19.00
C LYS A 261 -13.59 25.04 18.64
N GLU A 262 -12.50 24.47 18.18
CA GLU A 262 -12.37 23.04 17.94
C GLU A 262 -12.48 22.28 19.26
N GLU A 263 -13.35 21.28 19.30
CA GLU A 263 -13.57 20.38 20.43
C GLU A 263 -13.40 18.94 19.97
N SER A 264 -12.60 18.18 20.72
CA SER A 264 -12.46 16.74 20.51
C SER A 264 -13.65 16.02 21.14
N VAL A 265 -14.48 15.37 20.34
CA VAL A 265 -15.64 14.59 20.80
C VAL A 265 -15.36 13.11 20.57
N ASN A 266 -15.47 12.31 21.64
CA ASN A 266 -15.33 10.85 21.57
C ASN A 266 -16.67 10.19 21.27
N ILE A 267 -16.82 9.62 20.07
CA ILE A 267 -18.06 8.96 19.63
C ILE A 267 -17.94 7.45 19.85
N LYS A 268 -18.94 6.84 20.49
CA LYS A 268 -19.01 5.40 20.68
C LYS A 268 -19.32 4.68 19.36
N VAL A 269 -18.47 3.72 19.00
CA VAL A 269 -18.58 2.90 17.79
C VAL A 269 -19.25 1.58 18.09
N CYS A 270 -18.73 0.85 19.09
CA CYS A 270 -19.31 -0.40 19.56
C CYS A 270 -18.88 -0.68 21.02
N GLN A 271 -19.36 -1.79 21.58
CA GLN A 271 -19.02 -2.25 22.92
C GLN A 271 -18.72 -3.75 22.87
N ILE A 272 -17.73 -4.19 23.66
CA ILE A 272 -17.33 -5.60 23.76
C ILE A 272 -17.17 -5.99 25.23
N GLY A 273 -17.26 -7.29 25.52
CA GLY A 273 -16.97 -7.82 26.86
C GLY A 273 -15.53 -7.51 27.27
N PHE A 274 -15.29 -7.24 28.55
CA PHE A 274 -14.01 -6.78 29.07
C PHE A 274 -13.71 -7.42 30.44
N PRO A 275 -13.07 -8.62 30.44
CA PRO A 275 -12.65 -9.28 31.66
C PRO A 275 -11.35 -8.72 32.25
N GLY A 276 -10.72 -7.73 31.59
CA GLY A 276 -9.52 -7.03 32.07
C GLY A 276 -8.42 -6.86 31.01
N TRP A 277 -7.55 -5.87 31.23
CA TRP A 277 -6.53 -5.43 30.26
C TRP A 277 -5.52 -6.51 29.83
N THR A 278 -5.16 -7.41 30.75
CA THR A 278 -4.19 -8.48 30.51
C THR A 278 -4.81 -9.75 29.95
N LYS A 279 -6.15 -9.82 29.87
CA LYS A 279 -6.86 -10.98 29.35
C LYS A 279 -6.86 -10.98 27.82
N LYS A 280 -6.96 -12.19 27.25
CA LYS A 280 -7.07 -12.39 25.81
C LYS A 280 -8.44 -11.94 25.32
N VAL A 281 -8.48 -11.28 24.17
CA VAL A 281 -9.71 -10.95 23.47
C VAL A 281 -10.17 -12.20 22.73
N ASN A 282 -11.45 -12.54 22.83
CA ASN A 282 -12.00 -13.67 22.09
C ASN A 282 -12.18 -13.30 20.60
N ASP A 283 -12.15 -14.31 19.72
CA ASP A 283 -12.25 -14.08 18.28
C ASP A 283 -13.59 -13.41 17.89
N SER A 284 -14.66 -13.67 18.62
CA SER A 284 -15.97 -13.06 18.39
C SER A 284 -15.96 -11.54 18.65
N ALA A 285 -15.32 -11.08 19.73
CA ALA A 285 -15.17 -9.66 20.02
C ALA A 285 -14.22 -9.01 19.00
N ILE A 286 -13.12 -9.68 18.62
CA ILE A 286 -12.23 -9.19 17.56
C ILE A 286 -13.02 -8.98 16.26
N ASN A 287 -13.83 -9.95 15.85
CA ASN A 287 -14.66 -9.85 14.65
C ASN A 287 -15.71 -8.73 14.75
N THR A 288 -16.32 -8.56 15.92
CA THR A 288 -17.28 -7.47 16.18
C THR A 288 -16.60 -6.10 16.06
N VAL A 289 -15.43 -5.93 16.69
CA VAL A 289 -14.62 -4.72 16.59
C VAL A 289 -14.27 -4.44 15.14
N ARG A 290 -13.75 -5.43 14.42
CA ARG A 290 -13.31 -5.29 13.02
C ARG A 290 -14.44 -4.88 12.10
N LYS A 291 -15.63 -5.48 12.23
CA LYS A 291 -16.81 -5.09 11.45
C LYS A 291 -17.27 -3.68 11.78
N ALA A 292 -17.38 -3.34 13.07
CA ALA A 292 -17.89 -2.05 13.52
C ALA A 292 -16.95 -0.88 13.18
N THR A 293 -15.64 -1.12 13.23
CA THR A 293 -14.60 -0.14 12.87
C THR A 293 -14.28 -0.12 11.37
N LYS A 294 -14.91 -1.00 10.58
CA LYS A 294 -14.59 -1.26 9.16
C LYS A 294 -13.13 -1.69 8.92
N LEU A 295 -12.52 -2.33 9.91
CA LEU A 295 -11.16 -2.87 9.85
C LEU A 295 -11.17 -4.38 9.52
N ASP A 296 -11.90 -4.75 8.47
CA ASP A 296 -12.05 -6.14 8.02
C ASP A 296 -11.75 -6.33 6.51
N HIS A 297 -11.73 -7.59 6.07
CA HIS A 297 -11.38 -7.95 4.69
C HIS A 297 -12.32 -7.36 3.64
N LYS A 298 -13.58 -7.07 3.99
CA LYS A 298 -14.55 -6.49 3.05
C LYS A 298 -14.24 -5.03 2.74
N HIS A 299 -13.46 -4.39 3.62
CA HIS A 299 -13.01 -3.01 3.51
C HIS A 299 -11.50 -2.92 3.26
N GLY A 300 -10.89 -4.00 2.76
CA GLY A 300 -9.48 -4.02 2.34
C GLY A 300 -8.44 -4.28 3.44
N ILE A 301 -8.86 -4.58 4.69
CA ILE A 301 -7.95 -4.74 5.84
C ILE A 301 -7.95 -6.19 6.35
N ASP A 302 -6.92 -6.94 5.97
CA ASP A 302 -6.75 -8.34 6.39
C ASP A 302 -6.31 -8.48 7.86
N SER A 303 -6.28 -9.70 8.42
CA SER A 303 -5.91 -9.90 9.84
C SER A 303 -4.48 -9.46 10.18
N ALA A 304 -3.53 -9.64 9.26
CA ALA A 304 -2.16 -9.18 9.46
C ALA A 304 -2.09 -7.66 9.38
N ALA A 305 -2.74 -7.02 8.41
CA ALA A 305 -2.87 -5.56 8.30
C ALA A 305 -3.69 -4.94 9.45
N PHE A 306 -4.67 -5.66 10.01
CA PHE A 306 -5.39 -5.24 11.20
C PHE A 306 -4.49 -5.28 12.44
N PHE A 307 -3.74 -6.37 12.62
CA PHE A 307 -2.81 -6.50 13.76
C PHE A 307 -1.46 -5.78 13.54
N LYS A 308 -1.15 -5.34 12.31
CA LYS A 308 0.14 -4.75 11.89
C LYS A 308 0.06 -3.51 10.96
N ASN A 309 -1.09 -2.85 10.85
CA ASN A 309 -1.39 -1.58 10.13
C ASN A 309 -1.48 -1.60 8.58
N GLN A 310 -2.57 -0.96 8.09
CA GLN A 310 -2.92 -0.18 6.86
C GLN A 310 -2.28 -0.48 5.48
N ASP A 311 -2.73 0.22 4.42
CA ASP A 311 -2.45 0.01 2.97
C ASP A 311 -1.14 -0.77 2.74
N PRO A 312 -1.20 -1.96 2.09
CA PRO A 312 -0.04 -2.84 2.00
C PRO A 312 1.18 -2.12 1.44
N ILE A 313 1.05 -1.19 0.49
CA ILE A 313 2.23 -0.52 -0.09
C ILE A 313 2.82 0.50 0.89
N ARG A 314 2.03 1.39 1.47
CA ARG A 314 2.55 2.43 2.38
C ARG A 314 3.06 1.82 3.70
N CYS A 315 2.36 0.83 4.25
CA CYS A 315 2.83 0.11 5.42
C CYS A 315 4.06 -0.75 5.12
N MET A 316 4.20 -1.30 3.91
CA MET A 316 5.46 -1.86 3.46
C MET A 316 6.58 -0.81 3.43
N ILE A 317 6.35 0.38 2.91
CA ILE A 317 7.39 1.42 2.87
C ILE A 317 7.88 1.75 4.28
N LEU A 318 6.98 1.84 5.27
CA LEU A 318 7.35 2.04 6.67
C LEU A 318 8.06 0.84 7.29
N ASP A 319 7.55 -0.38 7.05
CA ASP A 319 8.16 -1.62 7.55
C ASP A 319 9.55 -1.85 6.93
N TYR A 320 9.77 -1.41 5.69
CA TYR A 320 11.01 -1.55 4.93
C TYR A 320 11.76 -0.22 4.75
N ALA A 321 11.48 0.79 5.59
CA ALA A 321 12.08 2.11 5.51
C ALA A 321 13.61 2.06 5.55
N GLU A 322 14.18 1.28 6.48
CA GLU A 322 15.63 1.09 6.61
C GLU A 322 16.29 0.51 5.34
N PRO A 323 15.83 -0.63 4.78
CA PRO A 323 16.30 -1.13 3.49
C PRO A 323 16.16 -0.13 2.35
N LEU A 324 15.04 0.59 2.28
CA LEU A 324 14.81 1.59 1.24
C LEU A 324 15.85 2.72 1.33
N HIS A 325 16.17 3.21 2.53
CA HIS A 325 17.25 4.19 2.72
C HIS A 325 18.60 3.63 2.27
N ARG A 326 18.96 2.40 2.66
CA ARG A 326 20.25 1.82 2.25
C ARG A 326 20.35 1.61 0.74
N LEU A 327 19.25 1.26 0.07
CA LEU A 327 19.19 1.14 -1.40
C LEU A 327 19.38 2.47 -2.13
N ALA A 328 19.25 3.62 -1.47
CA ALA A 328 19.52 4.93 -2.08
C ALA A 328 21.03 5.15 -2.30
N TYR A 329 21.89 4.50 -1.51
CA TYR A 329 23.36 4.72 -1.50
C TYR A 329 24.17 3.52 -2.01
N ARG A 330 23.48 2.46 -2.47
CA ARG A 330 24.06 1.27 -3.10
C ARG A 330 23.61 1.20 -4.54
#